data_AF-Q3TYA3-F1
#
_entry.id   AF-Q3TYA3-F1
#
_cell.length_a   1.000
_cell.length_b   1.000
_cell.length_c   1.000
_cell.angle_alpha   90.00
_cell.angle_beta   90.00
_cell.angle_gamma   90.00
#
_symmetry.space_group_name_H-M   'P 1'
#
loop_
_entity.id
_entity.type
_entity.pdbx_description
1 polymer ?
#
loop_
_entity_poly.entity_id
_entity_poly.type
_entity_poly.pdbx_seq_one_letter_code
_entity_poly.pdbx_strand_id
1 'polypeptide(L)'
;VLLRSLQAESKCAFLRTPLAIIDILAILPFYVSLLAGLAAGPTGSKMLERAGLVLRLLRALRVLYVMRLARHSLGLRSLGLTVRRCAREFGLLLLFLCVAMALFAPLVHLAERELGAHRDFSSVPASYWWAVISMTTVGYGDMVPRSLPGQVVALSSILSGILLMAFPVTSIFHTFSRSYSELKEQQQRAASPEPALREDSTRDDSTRSASATEDSSQDPETAGAAGSLPGRVGP
;
A
#
# COMPACT_ATOMS: atom_id res chain seq x y z
N VAL A 1 -11.38 26.99 -0.26
CA VAL A 1 -9.91 27.06 -0.09
C VAL A 1 -9.53 28.28 0.74
N LEU A 2 -9.86 29.49 0.30
CA LEU A 2 -9.63 30.74 1.06
C LEU A 2 -10.23 30.74 2.48
N LEU A 3 -11.51 30.41 2.66
CA LEU A 3 -12.13 30.36 4.00
C LEU A 3 -11.49 29.32 4.96
N ARG A 4 -10.92 28.23 4.42
CA ARG A 4 -10.19 27.22 5.22
C ARG A 4 -8.74 27.61 5.49
N SER A 5 -8.09 28.33 4.56
CA SER A 5 -6.76 28.92 4.73
C SER A 5 -6.76 30.08 5.73
N LEU A 6 -7.91 30.71 5.96
CA LEU A 6 -8.09 31.77 6.95
C LEU A 6 -8.29 31.23 8.38
N GLN A 7 -8.72 29.97 8.51
CA GLN A 7 -9.03 29.33 9.80
C GLN A 7 -7.90 28.41 10.32
N ALA A 8 -6.82 28.24 9.53
CA ALA A 8 -5.64 27.48 9.94
C ALA A 8 -4.56 28.43 10.48
N GLU A 9 -4.10 28.20 11.71
CA GLU A 9 -3.11 29.05 12.40
C GLU A 9 -1.75 29.17 11.67
N SER A 10 -1.43 28.25 10.75
CA SER A 10 -0.21 28.31 9.94
C SER A 10 -0.47 28.07 8.44
N LYS A 11 -0.53 29.18 7.69
CA LYS A 11 -0.86 29.23 6.25
C LYS A 11 0.09 28.38 5.37
N CYS A 12 1.38 28.29 5.70
CA CYS A 12 2.36 27.49 4.96
C CYS A 12 2.27 25.98 5.24
N ALA A 13 1.85 25.56 6.44
CA ALA A 13 1.69 24.14 6.76
C ALA A 13 0.44 23.56 6.07
N PHE A 14 -0.64 24.35 5.99
CA PHE A 14 -1.87 23.96 5.31
C PHE A 14 -1.67 23.75 3.79
N LEU A 15 -0.89 24.63 3.15
CA LEU A 15 -0.55 24.54 1.71
C LEU A 15 0.28 23.30 1.35
N ARG A 16 1.00 22.71 2.31
CA ARG A 16 1.78 21.47 2.12
C ARG A 16 0.95 20.18 2.25
N THR A 17 -0.34 20.29 2.56
CA THR A 17 -1.21 19.11 2.62
C THR A 17 -1.53 18.67 1.20
N PRO A 18 -1.38 17.39 0.82
CA PRO A 18 -1.61 16.92 -0.56
C PRO A 18 -3.02 17.24 -1.07
N LEU A 19 -4.01 17.32 -0.18
CA LEU A 19 -5.36 17.75 -0.51
C LEU A 19 -5.46 19.24 -0.90
N ALA A 20 -4.64 20.12 -0.30
CA ALA A 20 -4.61 21.55 -0.63
C ALA A 20 -3.96 21.81 -1.99
N ILE A 21 -2.92 21.04 -2.33
CA ILE A 21 -2.24 21.12 -3.63
C ILE A 21 -3.21 20.77 -4.77
N ILE A 22 -4.00 19.70 -4.62
CA ILE A 22 -5.03 19.29 -5.61
C ILE A 22 -6.09 20.39 -5.77
N ASP A 23 -6.54 21.00 -4.67
CA ASP A 23 -7.55 22.07 -4.70
C ASP A 23 -7.02 23.35 -5.40
N ILE A 24 -5.72 23.68 -5.26
CA ILE A 24 -5.09 24.81 -5.97
C ILE A 24 -4.92 24.47 -7.47
N LEU A 25 -4.40 23.28 -7.78
CA LEU A 25 -4.23 22.83 -9.16
C LEU A 25 -5.56 22.75 -9.93
N ALA A 26 -6.66 22.45 -9.24
CA ALA A 26 -7.99 22.39 -9.83
C ALA A 26 -8.52 23.77 -10.28
N ILE A 27 -8.08 24.85 -9.63
CA ILE A 27 -8.54 26.22 -9.89
C ILE A 27 -7.58 26.94 -10.85
N LEU A 28 -6.30 26.55 -10.87
CA LEU A 28 -5.22 27.13 -11.68
C LEU A 28 -5.57 27.29 -13.18
N PRO A 29 -6.18 26.31 -13.90
CA PRO A 29 -6.46 26.43 -15.32
C PRO A 29 -7.41 27.58 -15.66
N PHE A 30 -8.37 27.85 -14.78
CA PHE A 30 -9.35 28.91 -14.97
C PHE A 30 -8.70 30.30 -14.85
N TYR A 31 -7.93 30.52 -13.78
CA TYR A 31 -7.28 31.79 -13.52
C TYR A 31 -6.17 32.10 -14.54
N VAL A 32 -5.39 31.10 -14.95
CA VAL A 32 -4.34 31.32 -15.95
C VAL A 32 -4.93 31.53 -17.35
N SER A 33 -6.03 30.86 -17.71
CA SER A 33 -6.73 31.15 -18.98
C SER A 33 -7.31 32.56 -19.00
N LEU A 34 -7.86 33.03 -17.87
CA LEU A 34 -8.39 34.38 -17.73
C LEU A 34 -7.28 35.44 -17.82
N LEU A 35 -6.16 35.23 -17.12
CA LEU A 35 -5.00 36.13 -17.16
C LEU A 35 -4.34 36.16 -18.53
N ALA A 36 -4.22 35.01 -19.20
CA ALA A 36 -3.70 34.94 -20.57
C ALA A 36 -4.63 35.67 -21.55
N GLY A 37 -5.95 35.58 -21.39
CA GLY A 37 -6.92 36.32 -22.20
C GLY A 37 -6.88 37.83 -21.99
N LEU A 38 -6.57 38.30 -20.78
CA LEU A 38 -6.42 39.72 -20.44
C LEU A 38 -5.05 40.29 -20.84
N ALA A 39 -3.98 39.50 -20.72
CA ALA A 39 -2.62 39.90 -21.07
C ALA A 39 -2.34 39.82 -22.59
N ALA A 40 -3.10 39.01 -23.33
CA ALA A 40 -3.04 38.92 -24.79
C ALA A 40 -3.79 40.09 -25.48
N GLY A 41 -3.55 41.32 -25.01
CA GLY A 41 -3.88 42.53 -25.75
C GLY A 41 -3.14 42.63 -27.10
N PRO A 42 -3.36 43.69 -27.90
CA PRO A 42 -3.10 43.72 -29.35
C PRO A 42 -1.65 43.49 -29.84
N THR A 43 -0.67 43.37 -28.93
CA THR A 43 0.77 43.47 -29.23
C THR A 43 1.59 42.36 -28.58
N GLY A 44 1.50 41.11 -29.07
CA GLY A 44 2.27 40.01 -28.44
C GLY A 44 2.46 38.71 -29.22
N SER A 45 3.04 38.75 -30.42
CA SER A 45 3.30 37.55 -31.26
C SER A 45 4.12 36.45 -30.57
N LYS A 46 5.12 36.80 -29.74
CA LYS A 46 5.94 35.83 -28.98
C LYS A 46 5.27 35.31 -27.70
N MET A 47 4.37 36.10 -27.11
CA MET A 47 3.59 35.67 -25.94
C MET A 47 2.50 34.68 -26.34
N LEU A 48 1.96 34.83 -27.56
CA LEU A 48 0.91 33.96 -28.10
C LEU A 48 1.39 32.53 -28.33
N GLU A 49 2.61 32.30 -28.83
CA GLU A 49 3.18 30.94 -28.99
C GLU A 49 3.43 30.25 -27.65
N ARG A 50 4.03 30.98 -26.69
CA ARG A 50 4.25 30.46 -25.32
C ARG A 50 2.93 30.23 -24.59
N ALA A 51 1.95 31.13 -24.78
CA ALA A 51 0.60 30.97 -24.26
C ALA A 51 -0.09 29.75 -24.85
N GLY A 52 0.12 29.41 -26.13
CA GLY A 52 -0.44 28.20 -26.76
C GLY A 52 0.04 26.90 -26.11
N LEU A 53 1.35 26.78 -25.82
CA LEU A 53 1.91 25.63 -25.09
C LEU A 53 1.39 25.56 -23.64
N VAL A 54 1.36 26.70 -22.96
CA VAL A 54 0.84 26.81 -21.59
C VAL A 54 -0.65 26.48 -21.56
N LEU A 55 -1.47 26.95 -22.51
CA LEU A 55 -2.88 26.60 -22.63
C LEU A 55 -3.10 25.11 -22.91
N ARG A 56 -2.26 24.48 -23.76
CA ARG A 56 -2.31 23.02 -23.97
C ARG A 56 -2.02 22.26 -22.68
N LEU A 57 -1.00 22.67 -21.93
CA LEU A 57 -0.64 22.06 -20.66
C LEU A 57 -1.71 22.31 -19.58
N LEU A 58 -2.30 23.51 -19.53
CA LEU A 58 -3.42 23.87 -18.64
C LEU A 58 -4.69 23.10 -18.98
N ARG A 59 -4.92 22.81 -20.26
CA ARG A 59 -6.04 21.97 -20.69
C ARG A 59 -5.82 20.53 -20.24
N ALA A 60 -4.60 20.00 -20.32
CA ALA A 60 -4.24 18.70 -19.74
C ALA A 60 -4.36 18.68 -18.20
N LEU A 61 -3.99 19.77 -17.51
CA LEU A 61 -4.18 19.94 -16.06
C LEU A 61 -5.65 19.82 -15.63
N ARG A 62 -6.63 20.05 -16.51
CA ARG A 62 -8.05 19.78 -16.18
C ARG A 62 -8.36 18.31 -15.94
N VAL A 63 -7.60 17.35 -16.49
CA VAL A 63 -7.78 15.93 -16.14
C VAL A 63 -7.45 15.69 -14.66
N LEU A 64 -6.47 16.42 -14.11
CA LEU A 64 -6.16 16.36 -12.67
C LEU A 64 -7.30 16.92 -11.80
N TYR A 65 -8.24 17.66 -12.37
CA TYR A 65 -9.48 18.03 -11.66
C TYR A 65 -10.28 16.79 -11.25
N VAL A 66 -10.20 15.67 -11.99
CA VAL A 66 -10.87 14.41 -11.59
C VAL A 66 -10.34 13.90 -10.25
N MET A 67 -9.08 14.21 -9.91
CA MET A 67 -8.48 13.90 -8.61
C MET A 67 -9.13 14.70 -7.47
N ARG A 68 -9.90 15.76 -7.77
CA ARG A 68 -10.76 16.42 -6.77
C ARG A 68 -11.82 15.45 -6.24
N LEU A 69 -12.19 14.40 -6.97
CA LEU A 69 -13.05 13.32 -6.45
C LEU A 69 -12.41 12.60 -5.25
N ALA A 70 -11.08 12.60 -5.12
CA ALA A 70 -10.36 12.06 -3.97
C ALA A 70 -10.77 12.71 -2.64
N ARG A 71 -11.27 13.95 -2.68
CA ARG A 71 -11.77 14.64 -1.49
C ARG A 71 -13.16 14.15 -1.06
N HIS A 72 -13.93 13.59 -1.97
CA HIS A 72 -15.32 13.17 -1.75
C HIS A 72 -15.44 11.65 -1.65
N SER A 73 -14.53 10.93 -2.29
CA SER A 73 -14.45 9.47 -2.23
C SER A 73 -13.55 9.04 -1.08
N LEU A 74 -14.18 8.40 -0.08
CA LEU A 74 -13.49 7.67 0.98
C LEU A 74 -12.60 6.56 0.39
N GLY A 75 -13.00 5.97 -0.75
CA GLY A 75 -12.23 4.95 -1.46
C GLY A 75 -10.89 5.45 -1.99
N LEU A 76 -10.83 6.66 -2.58
CA LEU A 76 -9.55 7.20 -3.07
C LEU A 76 -8.62 7.62 -1.92
N ARG A 77 -9.17 8.07 -0.78
CA ARG A 77 -8.38 8.35 0.42
C ARG A 77 -7.81 7.07 1.04
N SER A 78 -8.63 6.01 1.10
CA SER A 78 -8.22 4.67 1.49
C SER A 78 -7.09 4.16 0.60
N LEU A 79 -7.24 4.24 -0.73
CA LEU A 79 -6.20 3.86 -1.69
C LEU A 79 -4.89 4.64 -1.46
N GLY A 80 -4.96 5.95 -1.24
CA GLY A 80 -3.76 6.74 -0.93
C GLY A 80 -3.05 6.33 0.36
N LEU A 81 -3.80 5.95 1.41
CA LEU A 81 -3.22 5.43 2.66
C LEU A 81 -2.59 4.06 2.45
N THR A 82 -3.23 3.17 1.68
CA THR A 82 -2.70 1.85 1.32
C THR A 82 -1.42 1.98 0.50
N VAL A 83 -1.39 2.85 -0.51
CA VAL A 83 -0.18 3.14 -1.31
C VAL A 83 0.94 3.65 -0.40
N ARG A 84 0.65 4.54 0.55
CA ARG A 84 1.67 5.03 1.50
C ARG A 84 2.18 3.92 2.42
N ARG A 85 1.32 2.98 2.80
CA ARG A 85 1.70 1.83 3.63
C ARG A 85 2.59 0.85 2.88
N CYS A 86 2.29 0.59 1.62
CA CYS A 86 3.09 -0.25 0.74
C CYS A 86 4.24 0.51 0.06
N ALA A 87 4.37 1.82 0.24
CA ALA A 87 5.36 2.65 -0.46
C ALA A 87 6.80 2.20 -0.20
N ARG A 88 7.09 1.65 0.98
CA ARG A 88 8.41 1.09 1.29
C ARG A 88 8.67 -0.17 0.46
N GLU A 89 7.69 -1.05 0.35
CA GLU A 89 7.79 -2.30 -0.41
C GLU A 89 7.86 -2.02 -1.92
N PHE A 90 6.99 -1.15 -2.44
CA PHE A 90 7.04 -0.65 -3.83
C PHE A 90 8.33 0.11 -4.13
N GLY A 91 8.84 0.89 -3.18
CA GLY A 91 10.09 1.63 -3.33
C GLY A 91 11.30 0.70 -3.45
N LEU A 92 11.33 -0.38 -2.67
CA LEU A 92 12.37 -1.41 -2.78
C LEU A 92 12.28 -2.18 -4.10
N LEU A 93 11.07 -2.53 -4.56
CA LEU A 93 10.86 -3.12 -5.89
C LEU A 93 11.41 -2.21 -7.00
N LEU A 94 11.02 -0.94 -6.98
CA LEU A 94 11.45 0.03 -7.98
C LEU A 94 12.96 0.24 -7.94
N LEU A 95 13.56 0.30 -6.74
CA LEU A 95 15.01 0.43 -6.59
C LEU A 95 15.75 -0.75 -7.22
N PHE A 96 15.35 -1.99 -6.91
CA PHE A 96 15.97 -3.18 -7.50
C PHE A 96 15.81 -3.24 -9.02
N LEU A 97 14.63 -2.89 -9.52
CA LEU A 97 14.37 -2.79 -10.96
C LEU A 97 15.27 -1.73 -11.61
N CYS A 98 15.40 -0.54 -11.01
CA CYS A 98 16.28 0.52 -11.49
C CYS A 98 17.75 0.10 -11.54
N VAL A 99 18.25 -0.56 -10.49
CA VAL A 99 19.63 -1.08 -10.46
C VAL A 99 19.84 -2.11 -11.56
N ALA A 100 18.92 -3.05 -11.72
CA ALA A 100 19.03 -4.06 -12.76
C ALA A 100 18.97 -3.46 -14.18
N MET A 101 18.07 -2.51 -14.43
CA MET A 101 18.03 -1.77 -15.70
C MET A 101 19.34 -1.02 -15.96
N ALA A 102 19.91 -0.37 -14.94
CA ALA A 102 21.18 0.35 -15.05
C ALA A 102 22.38 -0.57 -15.35
N LEU A 103 22.30 -1.85 -14.97
CA LEU A 103 23.31 -2.86 -15.29
C LEU A 103 23.10 -3.45 -16.69
N PHE A 104 21.88 -3.89 -17.02
CA PHE A 104 21.62 -4.63 -18.27
C PHE A 104 21.47 -3.73 -19.50
N ALA A 105 20.93 -2.51 -19.35
CA ALA A 105 20.71 -1.61 -20.50
C ALA A 105 22.03 -1.18 -21.18
N PRO A 106 23.12 -0.83 -20.47
CA PRO A 106 24.41 -0.57 -21.10
C PRO A 106 25.07 -1.83 -21.69
N LEU A 107 24.89 -3.00 -21.06
CA LEU A 107 25.45 -4.27 -21.55
C LEU A 107 24.86 -4.67 -22.90
N VAL A 108 23.53 -4.59 -23.06
CA VAL A 108 22.88 -4.88 -24.34
C VAL A 108 23.23 -3.80 -25.38
N HIS A 109 23.35 -2.54 -24.96
CA HIS A 109 23.79 -1.46 -25.85
C HIS A 109 25.17 -1.74 -26.43
N LEU A 110 26.13 -2.14 -25.58
CA LEU A 110 27.48 -2.45 -26.02
C LEU A 110 27.50 -3.69 -26.92
N ALA A 111 26.79 -4.75 -26.54
CA ALA A 111 26.72 -5.99 -27.31
C ALA A 111 26.15 -5.74 -28.73
N GLU A 112 25.08 -4.95 -28.83
CA GLU A 112 24.46 -4.63 -30.13
C GLU A 112 25.25 -3.57 -30.91
N ARG A 113 25.98 -2.65 -30.25
CA ARG A 113 26.77 -1.63 -30.93
C ARG A 113 28.06 -2.17 -31.54
N GLU A 114 28.72 -3.10 -30.86
CA GLU A 114 30.00 -3.67 -31.30
C GLU A 114 29.81 -4.83 -32.30
N LEU A 115 28.74 -5.63 -32.13
CA LEU A 115 28.52 -6.86 -32.91
C LEU A 115 27.24 -6.84 -33.77
N GLY A 116 26.37 -5.85 -33.60
CA GLY A 116 25.12 -5.73 -34.35
C GLY A 116 25.25 -4.78 -35.56
N ALA A 117 24.68 -5.18 -36.69
CA ALA A 117 24.56 -4.34 -37.88
C ALA A 117 23.34 -3.39 -37.83
N HIS A 118 22.48 -3.49 -36.80
CA HIS A 118 21.22 -2.75 -36.68
C HIS A 118 21.34 -1.57 -35.70
N ARG A 119 20.80 -0.41 -36.10
CA ARG A 119 20.86 0.85 -35.34
C ARG A 119 19.73 1.06 -34.34
N ASP A 120 18.94 0.04 -34.05
CA ASP A 120 17.79 0.14 -33.13
C ASP A 120 18.28 0.61 -31.74
N PHE A 121 19.44 0.14 -31.30
CA PHE A 121 20.12 0.56 -30.07
C PHE A 121 21.02 1.79 -30.28
N SER A 122 20.47 2.88 -30.82
CA SER A 122 21.23 4.09 -31.17
C SER A 122 21.85 4.83 -29.99
N SER A 123 21.28 4.73 -28.79
CA SER A 123 21.73 5.46 -27.60
C SER A 123 21.44 4.69 -26.31
N VAL A 124 22.19 4.98 -25.25
CA VAL A 124 21.98 4.35 -23.92
C VAL A 124 20.55 4.56 -23.41
N PRO A 125 19.91 5.75 -23.52
CA PRO A 125 18.50 5.94 -23.16
C PRO A 125 17.52 5.07 -23.96
N ALA A 126 17.80 4.80 -25.24
CA ALA A 126 16.98 3.89 -26.05
C ALA A 126 17.09 2.43 -25.54
N SER A 127 18.28 2.02 -25.08
CA SER A 127 18.45 0.71 -24.45
C SER A 127 17.73 0.59 -23.11
N TYR A 128 17.58 1.69 -22.37
CA TYR A 128 16.74 1.72 -21.16
C TYR A 128 15.27 1.51 -21.48
N TRP A 129 14.76 2.10 -22.57
CA TRP A 129 13.38 1.84 -23.02
C TRP A 129 13.15 0.35 -23.26
N TRP A 130 14.05 -0.30 -24.00
CA TRP A 130 14.01 -1.74 -24.21
C TRP A 130 14.10 -2.53 -22.89
N ALA A 131 15.03 -2.18 -21.99
CA ALA A 131 15.18 -2.86 -20.71
C ALA A 131 13.92 -2.73 -19.83
N VAL A 132 13.28 -1.56 -19.80
CA VAL A 132 12.01 -1.35 -19.09
C VAL A 132 10.96 -2.32 -19.63
N ILE A 133 10.66 -2.28 -20.93
CA ILE A 133 9.56 -3.06 -21.52
C ILE A 133 9.81 -4.57 -21.45
N SER A 134 11.07 -5.01 -21.50
CA SER A 134 11.45 -6.42 -21.41
C SER A 134 11.43 -6.93 -19.97
N MET A 135 11.99 -6.18 -19.01
CA MET A 135 12.02 -6.58 -17.60
C MET A 135 10.63 -6.51 -16.96
N THR A 136 9.76 -5.61 -17.42
CA THR A 136 8.34 -5.57 -17.01
C THR A 136 7.45 -6.49 -17.83
N THR A 137 8.03 -7.38 -18.65
CA THR A 137 7.33 -8.38 -19.47
C THR A 137 6.25 -7.81 -20.40
N VAL A 138 6.35 -6.54 -20.80
CA VAL A 138 5.41 -5.91 -21.75
C VAL A 138 5.77 -6.32 -23.18
N GLY A 139 7.06 -6.20 -23.55
CA GLY A 139 7.61 -6.74 -24.79
C GLY A 139 6.91 -6.26 -26.07
N TYR A 140 6.86 -4.95 -26.32
CA TYR A 140 6.25 -4.40 -27.54
C TYR A 140 6.87 -4.94 -28.85
N GLY A 141 8.14 -5.34 -28.82
CA GLY A 141 8.85 -5.89 -29.97
C GLY A 141 9.32 -4.84 -30.99
N ASP A 142 9.24 -3.56 -30.64
CA ASP A 142 9.75 -2.42 -31.40
C ASP A 142 11.29 -2.38 -31.46
N MET A 143 11.94 -2.88 -30.42
CA MET A 143 13.39 -3.05 -30.33
C MET A 143 13.71 -4.46 -29.81
N VAL A 144 14.61 -5.18 -30.47
CA VAL A 144 15.03 -6.53 -30.05
C VAL A 144 16.51 -6.74 -30.40
N PRO A 145 17.34 -7.21 -29.46
CA PRO A 145 18.74 -7.52 -29.75
C PRO A 145 18.84 -8.70 -30.71
N ARG A 146 19.66 -8.55 -31.76
CA ARG A 146 19.83 -9.56 -32.81
C ARG A 146 21.21 -10.20 -32.79
N SER A 147 22.18 -9.58 -32.15
CA SER A 147 23.51 -10.17 -31.98
C SER A 147 23.45 -11.35 -31.01
N LEU A 148 24.30 -12.36 -31.23
CA LEU A 148 24.46 -13.49 -30.31
C LEU A 148 24.76 -13.05 -28.85
N PRO A 149 25.75 -12.18 -28.58
CA PRO A 149 25.98 -11.71 -27.20
C PRO A 149 24.83 -10.87 -26.66
N GLY A 150 24.17 -10.06 -27.51
CA GLY A 150 23.00 -9.27 -27.12
C GLY A 150 21.83 -10.14 -26.69
N GLN A 151 21.60 -11.26 -27.38
CA GLN A 151 20.58 -12.24 -27.01
C GLN A 151 20.87 -12.94 -25.67
N VAL A 152 22.14 -13.28 -25.39
CA VAL A 152 22.53 -13.86 -24.10
C VAL A 152 22.30 -12.86 -22.97
N VAL A 153 22.73 -11.61 -23.15
CA VAL A 153 22.48 -10.53 -22.19
C VAL A 153 20.97 -10.32 -22.02
N ALA A 154 20.20 -10.36 -23.10
CA ALA A 154 18.76 -10.18 -23.05
C ALA A 154 18.02 -11.29 -22.31
N LEU A 155 18.42 -12.54 -22.52
CA LEU A 155 17.89 -13.68 -21.77
C LEU A 155 18.16 -13.48 -20.27
N SER A 156 19.38 -13.09 -19.92
CA SER A 156 19.76 -12.86 -18.52
C SER A 156 19.00 -11.68 -17.89
N SER A 157 18.75 -10.61 -18.65
CA SER A 157 18.01 -9.45 -18.15
C SER A 157 16.52 -9.75 -17.95
N ILE A 158 15.90 -10.50 -18.86
CA ILE A 158 14.49 -10.91 -18.75
C ILE A 158 14.32 -11.84 -17.54
N LEU A 159 15.19 -12.86 -17.39
CA LEU A 159 15.14 -13.78 -16.26
C LEU A 159 15.34 -13.04 -14.93
N SER A 160 16.31 -12.12 -14.87
CA SER A 160 16.53 -11.27 -13.71
C SER A 160 15.31 -10.39 -13.40
N GLY A 161 14.67 -9.78 -14.40
CA GLY A 161 13.47 -8.98 -14.22
C GLY A 161 12.30 -9.75 -13.61
N ILE A 162 12.06 -10.99 -14.09
CA ILE A 162 11.02 -11.87 -13.54
C ILE A 162 11.31 -12.21 -12.08
N LEU A 163 12.56 -12.58 -11.74
CA LEU A 163 12.99 -12.89 -10.38
C LEU A 163 12.85 -11.68 -9.44
N LEU A 164 13.27 -10.50 -9.91
CA LEU A 164 13.20 -9.25 -9.15
C LEU A 164 11.75 -8.78 -8.93
N MET A 165 10.86 -9.02 -9.89
CA MET A 165 9.42 -8.74 -9.71
C MET A 165 8.76 -9.73 -8.76
N ALA A 166 9.16 -11.01 -8.78
CA ALA A 166 8.59 -12.03 -7.91
C ALA A 166 8.81 -11.72 -6.41
N PHE A 167 10.00 -11.25 -6.03
CA PHE A 167 10.34 -11.05 -4.62
C PHE A 167 9.43 -10.02 -3.90
N PRO A 168 9.19 -8.80 -4.42
CA PRO A 168 8.29 -7.85 -3.78
C PRO A 168 6.83 -8.24 -3.90
N VAL A 169 6.41 -8.92 -4.97
CA VAL A 169 5.04 -9.46 -5.07
C VAL A 169 4.79 -10.45 -3.93
N THR A 170 5.74 -11.37 -3.67
CA THR A 170 5.67 -12.30 -2.54
C THR A 170 5.70 -11.57 -1.19
N SER A 171 6.58 -10.57 -1.01
CA SER A 171 6.62 -9.76 0.22
C SER A 171 5.30 -9.03 0.49
N ILE A 172 4.74 -8.38 -0.53
CA ILE A 172 3.45 -7.67 -0.45
C ILE A 172 2.33 -8.66 -0.12
N PHE A 173 2.33 -9.83 -0.76
CA PHE A 173 1.35 -10.89 -0.49
C PHE A 173 1.42 -11.37 0.96
N HIS A 174 2.63 -11.58 1.51
CA HIS A 174 2.79 -11.96 2.92
C HIS A 174 2.32 -10.85 3.87
N THR A 175 2.65 -9.58 3.60
CA THR A 175 2.16 -8.45 4.40
C THR A 175 0.63 -8.37 4.38
N PHE A 176 0.02 -8.51 3.20
CA PHE A 176 -1.43 -8.51 3.04
C PHE A 176 -2.08 -9.69 3.75
N SER A 177 -1.55 -10.91 3.55
CA SER A 177 -2.06 -12.14 4.19
C SER A 177 -2.02 -12.03 5.71
N ARG A 178 -0.92 -11.50 6.27
CA ARG A 178 -0.80 -11.26 7.71
C ARG A 178 -1.84 -10.27 8.22
N SER A 179 -1.96 -9.09 7.57
CA SER A 179 -2.96 -8.09 7.96
C SER A 179 -4.40 -8.59 7.80
N TYR A 180 -4.68 -9.44 6.81
CA TYR A 180 -5.99 -10.05 6.60
C TYR A 180 -6.34 -11.04 7.70
N SER A 181 -5.41 -11.92 8.09
CA SER A 181 -5.58 -12.86 9.19
C SER A 181 -5.81 -12.16 10.53
N GLU A 182 -5.05 -11.09 10.82
CA GLU A 182 -5.22 -10.27 12.02
C GLU A 182 -6.63 -9.63 12.09
N LEU A 183 -7.15 -9.11 10.98
CA LEU A 183 -8.52 -8.57 10.91
C LEU A 183 -9.58 -9.64 11.11
N LYS A 184 -9.37 -10.83 10.53
CA LYS A 184 -10.31 -11.96 10.69
C LYS A 184 -10.36 -12.44 12.14
N GLU A 185 -9.21 -12.55 12.81
CA GLU A 185 -9.17 -12.87 14.25
C GLU A 185 -9.84 -11.79 15.10
N GLN A 186 -9.65 -10.50 14.80
CA GLN A 186 -10.32 -9.42 15.51
C GLN A 186 -11.84 -9.46 15.33
N GLN A 187 -12.33 -9.74 14.12
CA GLN A 187 -13.76 -9.94 13.88
C GLN A 187 -14.29 -11.16 14.61
N GLN A 188 -13.54 -12.25 14.65
CA GLN A 188 -13.93 -13.49 15.31
C GLN A 188 -13.93 -13.34 16.84
N ARG A 189 -12.99 -12.57 17.41
CA ARG A 189 -13.01 -12.17 18.84
C ARG A 189 -14.14 -11.19 19.14
N ALA A 190 -14.44 -10.25 18.26
CA ALA A 190 -15.58 -9.33 18.44
C ALA A 190 -16.93 -10.03 18.28
N ALA A 191 -17.00 -11.12 17.50
CA ALA A 191 -18.20 -11.93 17.29
C ALA A 191 -18.34 -13.08 18.30
N SER A 192 -17.29 -13.41 19.05
CA SER A 192 -17.37 -14.36 20.16
C SER A 192 -17.58 -13.55 21.45
N PRO A 193 -18.83 -13.43 21.96
CA PRO A 193 -19.05 -12.88 23.28
C PRO A 193 -18.32 -13.79 24.28
N GLU A 194 -17.29 -13.26 24.92
CA GLU A 194 -16.63 -13.92 26.04
C GLU A 194 -17.70 -14.28 27.09
N PRO A 195 -17.71 -15.51 27.65
CA PRO A 195 -18.60 -15.89 28.73
C PRO A 195 -18.10 -15.25 30.04
N ALA A 196 -18.14 -13.92 30.13
CA ALA A 196 -17.83 -13.14 31.33
C ALA A 196 -18.96 -13.22 32.39
N LEU A 197 -19.55 -14.42 32.57
CA LEU A 197 -20.64 -14.66 33.52
C LEU A 197 -20.53 -16.00 34.25
N ARG A 198 -19.37 -16.69 34.18
CA ARG A 198 -19.15 -17.94 34.95
C ARG A 198 -18.44 -17.78 36.30
N GLU A 199 -17.98 -16.58 36.66
CA GLU A 199 -17.41 -16.34 38.00
C GLU A 199 -18.41 -15.83 39.04
N ASP A 200 -19.67 -15.55 38.66
CA ASP A 200 -20.70 -15.11 39.62
C ASP A 200 -21.60 -16.25 40.13
N SER A 201 -21.73 -17.35 39.38
CA SER A 201 -22.57 -18.49 39.79
C SER A 201 -21.92 -19.40 40.84
N THR A 202 -20.60 -19.38 41.02
CA THR A 202 -19.92 -20.18 42.06
C THR A 202 -19.90 -19.50 43.42
N ARG A 203 -20.16 -18.18 43.48
CA ARG A 203 -20.14 -17.40 44.71
C ARG A 203 -21.50 -17.36 45.42
N ASP A 204 -22.58 -17.51 44.66
CA ASP A 204 -23.93 -17.60 45.22
C ASP A 204 -24.26 -19.00 45.79
N ASP A 205 -23.66 -20.06 45.27
CA ASP A 205 -23.87 -21.44 45.76
C ASP A 205 -23.09 -21.74 47.05
N SER A 206 -21.88 -21.16 47.17
CA SER A 206 -21.05 -21.31 48.37
C SER A 206 -21.56 -20.52 49.59
N THR A 207 -22.31 -19.43 49.36
CA THR A 207 -22.89 -18.63 50.45
C THR A 207 -24.22 -19.21 50.95
N ARG A 208 -24.99 -19.91 50.08
CA ARG A 208 -26.25 -20.57 50.45
C ARG A 208 -26.06 -21.89 51.20
N SER A 209 -24.99 -22.64 50.92
CA SER A 209 -24.66 -23.87 51.65
C SER A 209 -24.06 -23.64 53.04
N ALA A 210 -23.49 -22.47 53.32
CA ALA A 210 -22.93 -22.14 54.64
C ALA A 210 -24.00 -21.66 55.64
N SER A 211 -25.11 -21.06 55.17
CA SER A 211 -26.17 -20.55 56.05
C SER A 211 -27.21 -21.60 56.45
N ALA A 212 -27.17 -22.80 55.87
CA ALA A 212 -28.15 -23.87 56.14
C ALA A 212 -27.67 -24.91 57.17
N THR A 213 -26.41 -24.84 57.61
CA THR A 213 -25.78 -25.86 58.48
C THR A 213 -25.56 -25.43 59.93
N GLU A 214 -25.89 -24.18 60.30
CA GLU A 214 -25.71 -23.69 61.68
C GLU A 214 -26.99 -23.64 62.53
N ASP A 215 -28.17 -23.99 61.99
CA ASP A 215 -29.45 -23.95 62.74
C ASP A 215 -30.02 -25.33 63.11
N SER A 216 -29.16 -26.32 63.39
CA SER A 216 -29.61 -27.59 63.96
C SER A 216 -28.62 -28.11 64.98
N SER A 217 -28.75 -27.61 66.22
CA SER A 217 -28.21 -28.25 67.42
C SER A 217 -29.36 -28.81 68.26
N GLN A 218 -29.07 -29.89 69.01
CA GLN A 218 -29.92 -30.71 69.94
C GLN A 218 -30.53 -31.97 69.28
N ASP A 219 -30.36 -33.22 69.76
CA ASP A 219 -29.94 -33.77 71.06
C ASP A 219 -29.46 -35.25 70.89
N PRO A 220 -28.89 -35.91 71.94
CA PRO A 220 -28.06 -37.12 71.84
C PRO A 220 -28.81 -38.44 72.14
N GLU A 221 -28.33 -39.58 71.64
CA GLU A 221 -28.01 -40.79 72.44
C GLU A 221 -27.71 -42.06 71.62
N THR A 222 -26.82 -42.87 72.20
CA THR A 222 -26.67 -44.34 72.09
C THR A 222 -26.09 -45.01 70.84
N ALA A 223 -24.80 -45.38 71.01
CA ALA A 223 -24.30 -46.76 71.11
C ALA A 223 -24.11 -47.63 69.85
N GLY A 224 -22.95 -48.31 69.84
CA GLY A 224 -22.70 -49.53 69.07
C GLY A 224 -21.67 -49.35 67.95
N ALA A 225 -20.38 -49.32 68.25
CA ALA A 225 -19.51 -50.50 68.41
C ALA A 225 -19.18 -51.22 67.09
N ALA A 226 -17.86 -51.37 66.89
CA ALA A 226 -17.18 -52.32 66.00
C ALA A 226 -17.41 -52.10 64.50
N GLY A 227 -16.41 -52.12 63.62
CA GLY A 227 -15.08 -52.69 63.70
C GLY A 227 -14.65 -52.99 62.27
N SER A 228 -13.36 -53.25 62.10
CA SER A 228 -12.75 -53.82 60.90
C SER A 228 -12.50 -52.92 59.67
N LEU A 229 -11.30 -52.35 59.66
CA LEU A 229 -10.26 -52.60 58.63
C LEU A 229 -10.18 -54.10 58.21
N PRO A 230 -9.44 -54.53 57.16
CA PRO A 230 -8.48 -53.80 56.31
C PRO A 230 -8.53 -54.20 54.81
N GLY A 231 -7.57 -53.70 54.02
CA GLY A 231 -7.05 -54.41 52.83
C GLY A 231 -7.13 -53.58 51.54
N ARG A 232 -6.11 -52.81 51.15
CA ARG A 232 -4.83 -53.24 50.51
C ARG A 232 -5.15 -54.01 49.23
N VAL A 233 -4.84 -53.56 48.01
CA VAL A 233 -3.54 -53.43 47.31
C VAL A 233 -3.93 -52.81 45.94
N GLY A 234 -3.33 -51.73 45.43
CA GLY A 234 -2.28 -51.73 44.37
C GLY A 234 -2.69 -52.42 43.05
N PRO A 235 -2.14 -52.08 41.86
CA PRO A 235 -1.16 -51.04 41.52
C PRO A 235 -1.76 -49.75 40.95
#